data_AF-A0A3B9ZRK4-F1
#
_entry.id   AF-A0A3B9ZRK4-F1
#
_cell.length_a   1.000
_cell.length_b   1.000
_cell.length_c   1.000
_cell.angle_alpha   90.00
_cell.angle_beta   90.00
_cell.angle_gamma   90.00
#
_symmetry.space_group_name_H-M   'P 1'
#
loop_
_entity.id
_entity.type
_entity.pdbx_description
1 polymer ?
#
loop_
_entity_poly.entity_id
_entity_poly.type
_entity_poly.pdbx_seq_one_letter_code
_entity_poly.pdbx_strand_id
1 'polypeptide(L)' 'MNTSSSKYRTLIADDEQPARDRLKMLLSVHLDKIELIGEAQNGLECCEMIDRMKPDLVFLDIQMP' A
#
# COMPACT_ATOMS: atom_id res chain seq x y z
N MET A 1 -23.89 18.64 -2.50
CA MET A 1 -23.32 17.51 -1.75
C MET A 1 -21.98 17.21 -2.37
N ASN A 2 -20.87 17.65 -1.76
CA ASN A 2 -19.53 17.34 -2.28
C ASN A 2 -19.20 15.89 -1.94
N THR A 3 -19.28 15.00 -2.92
CA THR A 3 -18.72 13.65 -2.83
C THR A 3 -17.21 13.73 -2.98
N SER A 4 -16.53 14.29 -2.00
CA SER A 4 -15.07 14.15 -1.88
C SER A 4 -14.78 12.79 -1.25
N SER A 5 -14.96 11.71 -2.01
CA SER A 5 -14.45 10.40 -1.60
C SER A 5 -12.94 10.44 -1.75
N SER A 6 -12.22 10.89 -0.71
CA SER A 6 -10.76 10.71 -0.68
C SER A 6 -10.48 9.23 -0.55
N LYS A 7 -9.72 8.70 -1.51
CA LYS A 7 -9.17 7.35 -1.43
C LYS A 7 -8.04 7.34 -0.40
N TYR A 8 -7.89 6.24 0.31
CA TYR A 8 -6.72 5.98 1.12
C TYR A 8 -5.53 5.70 0.22
N ARG A 9 -4.52 6.58 0.26
CA ARG A 9 -3.23 6.38 -0.39
C ARG A 9 -2.52 5.25 0.34
N THR A 10 -2.38 4.13 -0.34
CA THR A 10 -2.01 2.85 0.25
C THR A 10 -0.63 2.41 -0.25
N LEU A 11 0.22 1.98 0.67
CA LEU A 11 1.50 1.32 0.41
C LEU A 11 1.41 -0.16 0.78
N ILE A 12 2.02 -1.04 -0.02
CA ILE A 12 2.19 -2.47 0.34
C ILE A 12 3.69 -2.73 0.53
N ALA A 13 4.07 -3.34 1.64
CA ALA A 13 5.45 -3.69 1.96
C ALA A 13 5.52 -5.17 2.34
N ASP A 14 6.17 -5.95 1.49
CA ASP A 14 6.30 -7.41 1.57
C ASP A 14 7.47 -7.80 0.65
N ASP A 15 8.36 -8.71 1.05
CA ASP A 15 9.51 -9.13 0.23
C ASP A 15 9.10 -10.12 -0.89
N GLU A 16 7.96 -10.79 -0.76
CA GLU A 16 7.45 -11.77 -1.71
C GLU A 16 6.50 -11.13 -2.75
N GLN A 17 6.93 -11.07 -4.03
CA GLN A 17 6.06 -10.60 -5.13
C GLN A 17 4.69 -11.32 -5.20
N PRO A 18 4.60 -12.67 -5.03
CA PRO A 18 3.30 -13.35 -5.04
C PRO A 18 2.33 -12.88 -3.95
N ALA A 19 2.84 -12.52 -2.77
CA ALA A 19 2.03 -12.00 -1.67
C ALA A 19 1.47 -10.61 -2.03
N ARG A 20 2.31 -9.72 -2.57
CA ARG A 20 1.87 -8.41 -3.09
C ARG A 20 0.81 -8.54 -4.18
N ASP A 21 1.01 -9.44 -5.14
CA ASP A 21 0.06 -9.65 -6.24
C ASP A 21 -1.29 -10.17 -5.74
N ARG A 22 -1.27 -11.11 -4.79
CA ARG A 22 -2.49 -11.60 -4.14
C ARG A 22 -3.21 -10.48 -3.40
N LEU A 23 -2.49 -9.65 -2.64
CA LEU A 23 -3.09 -8.54 -1.91
C LEU A 23 -3.67 -7.50 -2.87
N LYS A 24 -2.97 -7.14 -3.95
CA LYS A 24 -3.50 -6.26 -5.01
C LYS A 24 -4.80 -6.80 -5.63
N MET A 25 -4.87 -8.10 -5.88
CA MET A 25 -6.09 -8.74 -6.36
C MET A 25 -7.24 -8.59 -5.35
N LEU A 26 -6.99 -8.81 -4.06
CA LEU A 26 -7.99 -8.65 -3.01
C LEU A 26 -8.44 -7.19 -2.86
N LEU A 27 -7.52 -6.22 -2.98
CA LEU A 27 -7.83 -4.79 -2.87
C LEU A 27 -8.54 -4.23 -4.13
N SER A 28 -8.48 -4.93 -5.26
CA SER A 28 -9.10 -4.50 -6.52
C SER A 28 -10.63 -4.36 -6.45
N VAL A 29 -11.28 -4.97 -5.46
CA VAL A 29 -12.73 -4.81 -5.22
C VAL A 29 -13.08 -3.52 -4.47
N HIS A 30 -12.06 -2.76 -4.04
CA HIS A 30 -12.20 -1.54 -3.23
C HIS A 30 -11.54 -0.32 -3.90
N LEU A 31 -11.45 -0.28 -5.23
CA LEU A 31 -10.82 0.80 -6.00
C LEU A 31 -11.51 2.17 -5.83
N ASP A 32 -12.74 2.21 -5.32
CA ASP A 32 -13.46 3.43 -4.93
C ASP A 32 -12.92 4.06 -3.63
N LYS A 33 -12.24 3.27 -2.80
CA LYS A 33 -11.71 3.66 -1.49
C LYS A 33 -10.20 3.59 -1.39
N ILE A 34 -9.53 2.82 -2.23
CA ILE A 34 -8.09 2.54 -2.14
C ILE A 34 -7.39 3.01 -3.42
N GLU A 35 -6.29 3.72 -3.22
CA GLU A 35 -5.34 4.08 -4.26
C GLU A 35 -3.99 3.48 -3.89
N LEU A 36 -3.52 2.48 -4.64
CA LEU A 36 -2.18 1.94 -4.43
C LEU A 36 -1.14 2.92 -4.98
N ILE A 37 -0.31 3.47 -4.11
CA ILE A 37 0.69 4.48 -4.45
C ILE A 37 2.13 3.94 -4.47
N GLY A 38 2.34 2.68 -4.07
CA GLY A 38 3.65 2.04 -4.17
C GLY A 38 3.70 0.63 -3.58
N GLU A 39 4.82 -0.03 -3.83
CA GLU A 39 5.20 -1.33 -3.27
C GLU A 39 6.64 -1.22 -2.75
N ALA A 40 6.94 -1.79 -1.58
CA ALA A 40 8.29 -1.89 -1.01
C ALA A 40 8.65 -3.37 -0.75
N GLN A 41 9.93 -3.70 -0.84
CA GLN A 41 10.44 -5.07 -0.70
C GLN A 41 11.23 -5.31 0.59
N ASN A 42 11.42 -4.27 1.40
CA ASN A 42 12.13 -4.35 2.67
C ASN A 42 11.72 -3.19 3.60
N GLY A 43 12.12 -3.26 4.86
CA GLY A 43 11.77 -2.26 5.87
C GLY A 43 12.33 -0.86 5.59
N LEU A 44 13.57 -0.78 5.07
CA LEU A 44 14.22 0.50 4.81
C LEU A 44 13.52 1.27 3.68
N GLU A 45 13.26 0.59 2.56
CA GLU A 45 12.51 1.14 1.43
C GLU A 45 11.10 1.58 1.86
N CYS A 46 10.43 0.77 2.68
CA CYS A 46 9.11 1.12 3.22
C CYS A 46 9.14 2.42 4.04
N CYS A 47 10.12 2.58 4.94
CA CYS A 47 10.30 3.80 5.72
C CYS A 47 10.57 5.03 4.83
N GLU A 48 11.47 4.92 3.85
CA GLU A 48 11.76 6.01 2.90
C GLU A 48 10.52 6.41 2.09
N MET A 49 9.72 5.42 1.68
CA MET A 49 8.47 5.63 0.96
C MET A 49 7.40 6.29 1.83
N ILE A 50 7.26 5.88 3.09
CA ILE A 50 6.35 6.51 4.05
C ILE A 50 6.71 7.99 4.23
N ASP A 51 8.00 8.29 4.41
CA ASP A 51 8.45 9.66 4.62
C ASP A 51 8.25 10.55 3.40
N ARG A 52 8.54 10.03 2.21
CA ARG A 52 8.39 10.77 0.95
C ARG A 52 6.93 10.93 0.53
N MET A 53 6.13 9.88 0.66
CA MET A 53 4.82 9.80 0.01
C MET A 53 3.65 10.01 0.95
N LYS A 54 3.87 9.97 2.27
CA LYS A 54 2.87 10.15 3.33
C LYS A 54 1.58 9.35 3.04
N PRO A 55 1.65 8.00 2.96
CA PRO A 55 0.48 7.16 2.78
C PRO A 55 -0.49 7.29 3.96
N ASP A 56 -1.78 7.08 3.70
CA ASP A 56 -2.82 7.00 4.73
C ASP A 56 -2.93 5.59 5.32
N LEU A 57 -2.52 4.56 4.56
CA LEU A 57 -2.61 3.15 4.91
C LEU A 57 -1.36 2.39 4.44
N VAL A 58 -0.85 1.49 5.28
CA VAL A 58 0.25 0.59 4.93
C VAL A 58 -0.14 -0.84 5.26
N PHE A 59 -0.05 -1.73 4.28
CA PHE A 59 -0.04 -3.17 4.51
C PHE A 59 1.42 -3.60 4.64
N LEU A 60 1.79 -4.12 5.81
CA LEU A 60 3.19 -4.38 6.18
C LEU A 60 3.33 -5.85 6.57
N ASP A 61 4.24 -6.56 5.92
CA ASP A 61 4.69 -7.87 6.39
C ASP A 61 5.54 -7.76 7.66
N ILE A 62 5.42 -8.75 8.54
CA ILE A 62 6.09 -8.75 9.85
C ILE A 62 7.57 -9.11 9.71
N GLN A 63 7.93 -9.96 8.74
CA GLN A 63 9.28 -10.48 8.57
C GLN A 63 9.84 -10.11 7.20
N MET A 64 10.28 -8.87 7.09
CA MET A 64 11.09 -8.42 5.96
C MET A 64 12.55 -8.19 6.38
N PRO A 65 13.52 -8.27 5.45
CA PRO A 65 14.87 -7.74 5.63
C PRO A 65 14.89 -6.24 5.93
#